data_AF-A0A662KMX8-F1
#
_entry.id   AF-A0A662KMX8-F1
#
_cell.length_a   1.000
_cell.length_b   1.000
_cell.length_c   1.000
_cell.angle_alpha   90.00
_cell.angle_beta   90.00
_cell.angle_gamma   90.00
#
_symmetry.space_group_name_H-M   'P 1'
#
loop_
_entity.id
_entity.type
_entity.pdbx_description
1 polymer ?
#
loop_
_entity_poly.entity_id
_entity_poly.type
_entity_poly.pdbx_seq_one_letter_code
_entity_poly.pdbx_strand_id
1 'polypeptide(L)'
;AERGGTLICGGRGGVMEAACRGAKEGGGITVGILPFSRDEVNPYVDVAIESGLGHFRNYIIISSADAVIAICGRWGTLNEISMSVILGKPTILIKGTGGVVDEIIENKILENIEGKYLVANDAKEALDLAFRLIR
;
A
#
# COMPACT_ATOMS: atom_id res chain seq x y z
N ALA A 1 -8.19 -6.20 8.68
CA ALA A 1 -8.94 -7.41 9.06
C ALA A 1 -10.11 -7.09 9.98
N GLU A 2 -9.87 -6.62 11.22
CA GLU A 2 -10.93 -6.33 12.21
C GLU A 2 -12.04 -5.38 11.72
N ARG A 3 -11.72 -4.49 10.77
CA ARG A 3 -12.67 -3.53 10.16
C ARG A 3 -13.34 -4.06 8.88
N GLY A 4 -13.23 -5.35 8.59
CA GLY A 4 -13.80 -5.98 7.39
C GLY A 4 -13.07 -5.69 6.06
N GLY A 5 -11.99 -4.91 6.08
CA GLY A 5 -11.21 -4.62 4.88
C GLY A 5 -10.36 -5.79 4.39
N THR A 6 -10.24 -5.92 3.07
CA THR A 6 -9.31 -6.82 2.37
C THR A 6 -7.98 -6.12 2.13
N LEU A 7 -6.85 -6.81 2.37
CA LEU A 7 -5.54 -6.26 2.08
C LEU A 7 -5.12 -6.63 0.65
N ILE A 8 -4.86 -5.64 -0.20
CA ILE A 8 -4.25 -5.84 -1.52
C ILE A 8 -2.82 -5.29 -1.48
N CYS A 9 -1.85 -6.07 -1.92
CA CYS A 9 -0.45 -5.65 -1.97
C CYS A 9 0.34 -6.32 -3.10
N GLY A 10 1.64 -6.03 -3.16
CA GLY A 10 2.52 -6.62 -4.15
C GLY A 10 2.97 -8.06 -3.86
N GLY A 11 2.52 -8.67 -2.76
CA GLY A 11 2.62 -10.09 -2.46
C GLY A 11 4.03 -10.68 -2.22
N ARG A 12 5.09 -9.87 -2.23
CA ARG A 12 6.47 -10.32 -1.92
C ARG A 12 6.77 -10.16 -0.41
N GLY A 13 8.04 -10.34 -0.03
CA GLY A 13 8.54 -10.19 1.34
C GLY A 13 8.52 -8.76 1.91
N GLY A 14 9.05 -8.59 3.12
CA GLY A 14 9.25 -7.29 3.76
C GLY A 14 7.96 -6.68 4.31
N VAL A 15 7.69 -5.39 4.03
CA VAL A 15 6.48 -4.69 4.50
C VAL A 15 5.19 -5.41 4.07
N MET A 16 5.16 -5.92 2.83
CA MET A 16 3.99 -6.63 2.30
C MET A 16 3.73 -7.93 3.07
N GLU A 17 4.77 -8.69 3.38
CA GLU A 17 4.67 -9.91 4.18
C GLU A 17 4.21 -9.62 5.61
N ALA A 18 4.77 -8.59 6.25
CA ALA A 18 4.35 -8.18 7.58
C ALA A 18 2.88 -7.74 7.62
N ALA A 19 2.44 -6.97 6.62
CA ALA A 19 1.05 -6.55 6.48
C ALA A 19 0.10 -7.73 6.23
N CYS A 20 0.50 -8.66 5.34
CA CYS A 20 -0.26 -9.88 5.08
C CYS A 20 -0.38 -10.74 6.34
N ARG A 21 0.72 -10.93 7.09
CA ARG A 21 0.69 -11.68 8.35
C ARG A 21 -0.30 -11.07 9.35
N GLY A 22 -0.22 -9.75 9.59
CA GLY A 22 -1.15 -9.07 10.50
C GLY A 22 -2.61 -9.14 10.04
N ALA A 23 -2.86 -9.06 8.72
CA ALA A 23 -4.20 -9.26 8.18
C ALA A 23 -4.71 -10.70 8.41
N LYS A 24 -3.86 -11.71 8.21
CA LYS A 24 -4.18 -13.13 8.46
C LYS A 24 -4.46 -13.42 9.93
N GLU A 25 -3.64 -12.89 10.84
CA GLU A 25 -3.82 -13.02 12.29
C GLU A 25 -5.18 -12.48 12.74
N GLY A 26 -5.66 -11.39 12.13
CA GLY A 26 -6.99 -10.84 12.36
C GLY A 26 -8.13 -11.52 11.58
N GLY A 27 -7.88 -12.65 10.90
CA GLY A 27 -8.89 -13.38 10.11
C GLY A 27 -9.30 -12.71 8.80
N GLY A 28 -8.49 -11.78 8.28
CA GLY A 28 -8.76 -11.07 7.03
C GLY A 28 -8.27 -11.82 5.78
N ILE A 29 -8.71 -11.33 4.62
CA ILE A 29 -8.30 -11.81 3.30
C ILE A 29 -7.12 -10.98 2.78
N THR A 30 -6.13 -11.64 2.18
CA THR A 30 -4.96 -11.02 1.57
C THR A 30 -4.84 -11.36 0.08
N VAL A 31 -4.61 -10.34 -0.75
CA VAL A 31 -4.46 -10.49 -2.20
C VAL A 31 -3.09 -9.96 -2.61
N GLY A 32 -2.29 -10.80 -3.26
CA GLY A 32 -0.97 -10.46 -3.77
C GLY A 32 -0.96 -10.45 -5.30
N ILE A 33 -0.73 -9.29 -5.93
CA ILE A 33 -0.75 -9.16 -7.40
C ILE A 33 0.67 -9.29 -7.96
N LEU A 34 1.27 -10.44 -8.17
CA LEU A 34 2.70 -10.58 -8.49
C LEU A 34 3.12 -10.15 -9.92
N PRO A 35 4.38 -9.73 -10.13
CA PRO A 35 4.82 -9.17 -11.42
C PRO A 35 4.94 -10.22 -12.55
N PHE A 36 5.46 -11.42 -12.25
CA PHE A 36 5.76 -12.46 -13.26
C PHE A 36 5.44 -13.88 -12.80
N SER A 37 5.91 -14.30 -11.62
CA SER A 37 5.66 -15.65 -11.09
C SER A 37 5.29 -15.63 -9.60
N ARG A 38 4.71 -16.74 -9.13
CA ARG A 38 4.40 -17.01 -7.72
C ARG A 38 5.59 -17.45 -6.86
N ASP A 39 6.78 -17.62 -7.42
CA ASP A 39 7.94 -18.15 -6.69
C ASP A 39 8.33 -17.26 -5.48
N GLU A 40 8.03 -15.97 -5.57
CA GLU A 40 8.35 -14.98 -4.53
C GLU A 40 7.13 -14.56 -3.72
N VAL A 41 6.03 -15.31 -3.79
CA VAL A 41 4.84 -15.04 -2.98
C VAL A 41 5.16 -15.26 -1.51
N ASN A 42 4.76 -14.32 -0.66
CA ASN A 42 4.87 -14.53 0.79
C ASN A 42 3.79 -15.52 1.29
N PRO A 43 4.06 -16.27 2.37
CA PRO A 43 3.18 -17.37 2.80
C PRO A 43 1.84 -16.92 3.39
N TYR A 44 1.63 -15.62 3.56
CA TYR A 44 0.43 -15.04 4.14
C TYR A 44 -0.54 -14.48 3.08
N VAL A 45 -0.30 -14.73 1.79
CA VAL A 45 -1.20 -14.37 0.68
C VAL A 45 -2.25 -15.46 0.46
N ASP A 46 -3.54 -15.11 0.52
CA ASP A 46 -4.65 -16.03 0.21
C ASP A 46 -4.87 -16.16 -1.30
N VAL A 47 -4.86 -15.04 -2.00
CA VAL A 47 -5.12 -14.97 -3.44
C VAL A 47 -3.90 -14.39 -4.14
N ALA A 48 -3.14 -15.23 -4.82
CA ALA A 48 -1.99 -14.82 -5.61
C ALA A 48 -2.37 -14.66 -7.09
N ILE A 49 -2.24 -13.46 -7.64
CA ILE A 49 -2.52 -13.16 -9.05
C ILE A 49 -1.20 -12.92 -9.77
N GLU A 50 -0.84 -13.77 -10.74
CA GLU A 50 0.32 -13.54 -11.61
C GLU A 50 -0.09 -12.59 -12.72
N SER A 51 0.39 -11.35 -12.71
CA SER A 51 -0.09 -10.34 -13.65
C SER A 51 0.62 -10.42 -15.01
N GLY A 52 1.86 -10.89 -15.07
CA GLY A 52 2.69 -10.88 -16.28
C GLY A 52 3.07 -9.47 -16.75
N LEU A 53 2.98 -8.47 -15.88
CA LEU A 53 3.11 -7.04 -16.23
C LEU A 53 4.37 -6.38 -15.65
N GLY A 54 5.22 -7.10 -14.93
CA GLY A 54 6.40 -6.53 -14.30
C GLY A 54 6.04 -5.37 -13.36
N HIS A 55 6.61 -4.19 -13.58
CA HIS A 55 6.32 -3.00 -12.78
C HIS A 55 4.95 -2.36 -13.07
N PHE A 56 4.37 -2.57 -14.26
CA PHE A 56 3.05 -2.02 -14.59
C PHE A 56 1.93 -2.60 -13.71
N ARG A 57 2.19 -3.76 -13.10
CA ARG A 57 1.33 -4.36 -12.06
C ARG A 57 0.94 -3.37 -10.97
N ASN A 58 1.80 -2.42 -10.62
CA ASN A 58 1.52 -1.44 -9.57
C ASN A 58 0.23 -0.66 -9.86
N TYR A 59 -0.09 -0.43 -11.15
CA TYR A 59 -1.38 0.13 -11.55
C TYR A 59 -2.56 -0.71 -11.07
N ILE A 60 -2.49 -2.03 -11.22
CA ILE A 60 -3.56 -2.94 -10.80
C ILE A 60 -3.74 -2.87 -9.29
N ILE A 61 -2.65 -2.84 -8.50
CA ILE A 61 -2.73 -2.71 -7.04
C ILE A 61 -3.49 -1.43 -6.67
N ILE A 62 -3.06 -0.29 -7.22
CA ILE A 62 -3.60 1.02 -6.83
C ILE A 62 -5.01 1.25 -7.38
N SER A 63 -5.29 0.86 -8.62
CA SER A 63 -6.62 1.00 -9.20
C SER A 63 -7.66 0.13 -8.48
N SER A 64 -7.27 -1.04 -7.97
CA SER A 64 -8.13 -1.96 -7.22
C SER A 64 -8.34 -1.55 -5.75
N ALA A 65 -7.57 -0.60 -5.22
CA ALA A 65 -7.66 -0.19 -3.81
C ALA A 65 -8.70 0.92 -3.59
N ASP A 66 -9.44 0.85 -2.49
CA ASP A 66 -10.33 1.94 -2.05
C ASP A 66 -9.56 3.06 -1.34
N ALA A 67 -8.47 2.71 -0.65
CA ALA A 67 -7.48 3.63 -0.07
C ALA A 67 -6.09 2.99 -0.09
N VAL A 68 -5.05 3.82 -0.05
CA VAL A 68 -3.65 3.41 -0.11
C VAL A 68 -2.92 3.86 1.16
N ILE A 69 -2.24 2.92 1.81
CA ILE A 69 -1.37 3.18 2.95
C ILE A 69 0.06 2.84 2.54
N ALA A 70 0.94 3.84 2.54
CA ALA A 70 2.34 3.68 2.21
C ALA A 70 3.22 3.68 3.47
N ILE A 71 4.18 2.75 3.49
CA ILE A 71 5.09 2.48 4.61
C ILE A 71 6.49 2.27 4.03
N CYS A 72 7.48 3.00 4.52
CA CYS A 72 8.88 2.90 4.11
C CYS A 72 9.05 3.04 2.58
N GLY A 73 9.85 2.17 1.98
CA GLY A 73 9.85 1.94 0.54
C GLY A 73 10.97 2.60 -0.25
N ARG A 74 10.97 2.31 -1.55
CA ARG A 74 11.93 2.79 -2.56
C ARG A 74 11.16 3.26 -3.81
N TRP A 75 11.78 3.21 -4.98
CA TRP A 75 11.17 3.61 -6.26
C TRP A 75 9.81 2.99 -6.56
N GLY A 76 9.59 1.71 -6.24
CA GLY A 76 8.29 1.06 -6.44
C GLY A 76 7.18 1.69 -5.59
N THR A 77 7.47 2.00 -4.34
CA THR A 77 6.54 2.68 -3.42
C THR A 77 6.29 4.11 -3.88
N LEU A 78 7.32 4.83 -4.36
CA LEU A 78 7.14 6.17 -4.93
C LEU A 78 6.20 6.15 -6.14
N ASN A 79 6.35 5.15 -7.01
CA ASN A 79 5.45 4.93 -8.14
C ASN A 79 4.01 4.66 -7.69
N GLU A 80 3.82 3.82 -6.68
CA GLU A 80 2.48 3.54 -6.12
C GLU A 80 1.85 4.79 -5.48
N ILE A 81 2.64 5.59 -4.73
CA ILE A 81 2.18 6.85 -4.15
C ILE A 81 1.76 7.83 -5.25
N SER A 82 2.59 8.06 -6.26
CA SER A 82 2.25 9.00 -7.33
C SER A 82 0.99 8.57 -8.08
N MET A 83 0.84 7.28 -8.35
CA MET A 83 -0.35 6.72 -9.00
C MET A 83 -1.59 6.84 -8.13
N SER A 84 -1.48 6.65 -6.81
CA SER A 84 -2.62 6.79 -5.90
C SER A 84 -3.16 8.21 -5.88
N VAL A 85 -2.27 9.20 -5.92
CA VAL A 85 -2.64 10.61 -6.03
C VAL A 85 -3.27 10.92 -7.38
N ILE A 86 -2.69 10.44 -8.49
CA ILE A 86 -3.23 10.63 -9.85
C ILE A 86 -4.64 10.04 -9.99
N LEU A 87 -4.88 8.87 -9.38
CA LEU A 87 -6.18 8.19 -9.43
C LEU A 87 -7.17 8.72 -8.39
N GLY A 88 -6.82 9.75 -7.63
CA GLY A 88 -7.68 10.35 -6.61
C GLY A 88 -8.01 9.41 -5.45
N LYS A 89 -7.15 8.41 -5.19
CA LYS A 89 -7.34 7.47 -4.08
C LYS A 89 -6.94 8.16 -2.77
N PRO A 90 -7.71 8.00 -1.68
CA PRO A 90 -7.26 8.37 -0.34
C PRO A 90 -5.87 7.78 -0.08
N THR A 91 -4.88 8.64 0.09
CA THR A 91 -3.46 8.24 0.20
C THR A 91 -2.94 8.66 1.57
N ILE A 92 -2.47 7.68 2.35
CA ILE A 92 -1.97 7.88 3.71
C ILE A 92 -0.53 7.42 3.79
N LEU A 93 0.35 8.29 4.27
CA LEU A 93 1.77 8.01 4.48
C LEU A 93 2.04 7.84 5.98
N ILE A 94 2.67 6.73 6.38
CA ILE A 94 3.06 6.53 7.79
C ILE A 94 4.47 7.07 8.01
N LYS A 95 4.57 8.14 8.80
CA LYS A 95 5.85 8.79 9.08
C LYS A 95 6.71 7.95 10.03
N GLY A 96 8.02 8.20 10.02
CA GLY A 96 8.99 7.50 10.88
C GLY A 96 9.23 6.05 10.45
N THR A 97 8.88 5.70 9.22
CA THR A 97 9.06 4.35 8.66
C THR A 97 10.27 4.26 7.71
N GLY A 98 10.98 5.37 7.53
CA GLY A 98 12.14 5.54 6.66
C GLY A 98 11.79 5.54 5.17
N GLY A 99 12.84 5.42 4.34
CA GLY A 99 12.69 5.29 2.90
C GLY A 99 11.97 6.46 2.25
N VAL A 100 11.38 6.21 1.08
CA VAL A 100 10.80 7.30 0.27
C VAL A 100 9.60 7.99 0.92
N VAL A 101 8.89 7.30 1.82
CA VAL A 101 7.77 7.89 2.56
C VAL A 101 8.23 9.06 3.44
N ASP A 102 9.28 8.87 4.24
CA ASP A 102 9.79 9.96 5.09
C ASP A 102 10.45 11.05 4.26
N GLU A 103 11.14 10.71 3.17
CA GLU A 103 11.69 11.69 2.24
C GLU A 103 10.61 12.63 1.68
N ILE A 104 9.43 12.10 1.32
CA ILE A 104 8.28 12.89 0.86
C ILE A 104 7.78 13.84 1.95
N ILE A 105 7.67 13.33 3.20
CA ILE A 105 7.10 14.07 4.32
C ILE A 105 8.06 15.17 4.79
N GLU A 106 9.31 14.83 5.07
CA GLU A 106 10.30 15.73 5.67
C GLU A 106 10.75 16.82 4.71
N ASN A 107 10.92 16.48 3.42
CA ASN A 107 11.34 17.44 2.39
C ASN A 107 10.16 18.09 1.66
N LYS A 108 8.92 17.84 2.09
CA LYS A 108 7.71 18.46 1.51
C LYS A 108 7.62 18.30 -0.02
N ILE A 109 8.09 17.17 -0.55
CA ILE A 109 8.25 16.93 -2.02
C ILE A 109 6.94 17.14 -2.78
N LEU A 110 5.81 16.83 -2.14
CA LEU A 110 4.48 16.88 -2.72
C LEU A 110 3.63 18.07 -2.22
N GLU A 111 4.15 18.97 -1.36
CA GLU A 111 3.36 20.05 -0.75
C GLU A 111 2.85 21.08 -1.78
N ASN A 112 3.61 21.29 -2.87
CA ASN A 112 3.29 22.25 -3.93
C ASN A 112 2.73 21.62 -5.21
N ILE A 113 2.40 20.32 -5.17
CA ILE A 113 1.87 19.58 -6.31
C ILE A 113 0.38 19.34 -6.08
N GLU A 114 -0.43 19.47 -7.13
CA GLU A 114 -1.86 19.17 -7.07
C GLU A 114 -2.09 17.71 -6.68
N GLY A 115 -2.71 17.49 -5.53
CA GLY A 115 -2.89 16.17 -4.93
C GLY A 115 -2.78 16.22 -3.41
N LYS A 116 -3.58 15.44 -2.69
CA LYS A 116 -3.53 15.41 -1.22
C LYS A 116 -3.21 14.01 -0.73
N TYR A 117 -2.19 13.91 0.11
CA TYR A 117 -1.96 12.78 0.98
C TYR A 117 -2.18 13.23 2.43
N LEU A 118 -2.45 12.27 3.30
CA LEU A 118 -2.47 12.47 4.74
C LEU A 118 -1.25 11.81 5.36
N VAL A 119 -0.83 12.33 6.51
CA VAL A 119 0.26 11.75 7.29
C VAL A 119 -0.30 11.14 8.55
N ALA A 120 0.05 9.89 8.82
CA ALA A 120 -0.27 9.17 10.05
C ALA A 120 0.99 8.93 10.88
N ASN A 121 0.82 8.90 12.20
CA ASN A 121 1.88 8.59 13.15
C ASN A 121 2.14 7.09 13.28
N ASP A 122 1.12 6.26 13.04
CA ASP A 122 1.20 4.81 13.15
C ASP A 122 0.16 4.10 12.27
N ALA A 123 0.20 2.77 12.28
CA ALA A 123 -0.70 1.93 11.48
C ALA A 123 -2.18 2.05 11.88
N LYS A 124 -2.46 2.32 13.17
CA LYS A 124 -3.84 2.45 13.65
C LYS A 124 -4.46 3.74 13.14
N GLU A 125 -3.74 4.86 13.28
CA GLU A 125 -4.18 6.15 12.75
C GLU A 125 -4.32 6.08 11.21
N ALA A 126 -3.41 5.40 10.52
CA ALA A 126 -3.50 5.25 9.08
C ALA A 126 -4.80 4.54 8.65
N LEU A 127 -5.19 3.49 9.39
CA LEU A 127 -6.47 2.80 9.17
C LEU A 127 -7.67 3.68 9.54
N ASP A 128 -7.60 4.47 10.62
CA ASP A 128 -8.67 5.41 11.00
C ASP A 128 -8.93 6.43 9.88
N LEU A 129 -7.87 7.00 9.34
CA LEU A 129 -7.95 7.93 8.23
C LEU A 129 -8.48 7.26 6.96
N ALA A 130 -7.97 6.07 6.60
CA ALA A 130 -8.40 5.35 5.42
C ALA A 130 -9.91 5.04 5.45
N PHE A 131 -10.40 4.41 6.52
CA PHE A 131 -11.81 4.01 6.65
C PHE A 131 -12.77 5.20 6.77
N ARG A 132 -12.31 6.34 7.27
CA ARG A 132 -13.12 7.57 7.30
C ARG A 132 -13.33 8.17 5.90
N LEU A 133 -12.39 7.93 4.98
CA LEU A 133 -12.38 8.54 3.64
C LEU A 133 -13.00 7.64 2.57
N ILE A 134 -13.03 6.33 2.80
CA ILE A 134 -13.77 5.37 1.98
C ILE A 134 -15.26 5.56 2.30
N ARG A 135 -16.07 5.84 1.27
CA ARG A 135 -17.52 6.03 1.40
C ARG A 135 -18.27 4.70 1.35
#